data_AF-A0A956AEC0-F1
#
_entry.id   AF-A0A956AEC0-F1
#
_cell.length_a   1.000
_cell.length_b   1.000
_cell.length_c   1.000
_cell.angle_alpha   90.00
_cell.angle_beta   90.00
_cell.angle_gamma   90.00
#
_symmetry.space_group_name_H-M   'P 1'
#
loop_
_entity.id
_entity.type
_entity.pdbx_description
1 polymer ?
#
loop_
_entity_poly.entity_id
_entity_poly.type
_entity_poly.pdbx_seq_one_letter_code
_entity_poly.pdbx_strand_id
1 'polypeptide(L)'
;QELAAIYVQRGLEPTLARQVADQLMAHDALAAHARDELGLTEIHTARPIQAALASAATFAVGAALPLVLALVSPLAALIPLVAVGSLLFLALLGVLAARVGGANLVTGAIRVTFWGALAMAATAGVGALFGAAV
;
A
#
# COMPACT_ATOMS: atom_id res chain seq x y z
N GLN A 1 35.30 1.74 -1.81
CA GLN A 1 35.51 0.89 -3.00
C GLN A 1 34.19 0.52 -3.68
N GLU A 2 33.14 0.18 -2.91
CA GLU A 2 31.79 -0.06 -3.45
C GLU A 2 31.23 1.14 -4.21
N LEU A 3 31.34 2.35 -3.66
CA LEU A 3 30.89 3.58 -4.32
C LEU A 3 31.54 3.80 -5.71
N ALA A 4 32.85 3.53 -5.84
CA ALA A 4 33.55 3.63 -7.13
C ALA A 4 33.02 2.59 -8.14
N ALA A 5 32.67 1.38 -7.69
CA ALA A 5 32.07 0.35 -8.55
C ALA A 5 30.68 0.78 -9.07
N ILE A 6 29.86 1.42 -8.23
CA ILE A 6 28.57 2.00 -8.62
C ILE A 6 28.77 3.06 -9.72
N TYR A 7 29.76 3.93 -9.55
CA TYR A 7 30.08 4.95 -10.55
C TYR A 7 30.62 4.39 -11.86
N VAL A 8 31.40 3.31 -11.82
CA VAL A 8 31.80 2.56 -13.03
C VAL A 8 30.59 1.95 -13.73
N GLN A 9 29.66 1.33 -12.99
CA GLN A 9 28.42 0.79 -13.57
C GLN A 9 27.53 1.89 -14.19
N ARG A 10 27.58 3.11 -13.64
CA ARG A 10 26.91 4.30 -14.20
C ARG A 10 27.65 4.89 -15.42
N GLY A 11 28.79 4.33 -15.81
CA GLY A 11 29.52 4.68 -17.04
C GLY A 11 30.78 5.52 -16.85
N LEU A 12 31.25 5.74 -15.62
CA LEU A 12 32.50 6.45 -15.39
C LEU A 12 33.73 5.55 -15.62
N GLU A 13 34.79 6.14 -16.16
CA GLU A 13 36.09 5.47 -16.29
C GLU A 13 36.66 5.14 -14.88
N PRO A 14 37.34 4.00 -14.68
CA PRO A 14 37.70 3.54 -13.33
C PRO A 14 38.55 4.50 -12.51
N THR A 15 39.41 5.32 -13.14
CA THR A 15 40.22 6.29 -12.41
C THR A 15 39.37 7.47 -11.96
N LEU A 16 38.47 7.96 -12.81
CA LEU A 16 37.54 9.04 -12.47
C LEU A 16 36.53 8.59 -11.41
N ALA A 17 35.97 7.38 -11.52
CA ALA A 17 35.04 6.84 -10.54
C ALA A 17 35.67 6.74 -9.13
N ARG A 18 36.97 6.44 -9.06
CA ARG A 18 37.72 6.39 -7.80
C ARG A 18 37.90 7.79 -7.21
N GLN A 19 38.30 8.75 -8.03
CA GLN A 19 38.44 10.15 -7.61
C GLN A 19 37.11 10.76 -7.12
N VAL A 20 36.01 10.48 -7.82
CA VAL A 20 34.67 10.93 -7.42
C VAL A 20 34.28 10.30 -6.08
N ALA A 21 34.49 8.99 -5.93
CA ALA A 21 34.18 8.30 -4.69
C ALA A 21 34.98 8.85 -3.51
N ASP A 22 36.28 9.06 -3.68
CA ASP A 22 37.17 9.58 -2.63
C ASP A 22 36.77 11.01 -2.22
N GLN A 23 36.45 11.88 -3.18
CA GLN A 23 36.02 13.26 -2.89
C GLN A 23 34.64 13.32 -2.19
N LEU A 24 33.67 12.51 -2.63
CA LEU A 24 32.35 12.45 -2.00
C LEU A 24 32.42 11.85 -0.60
N MET A 25 33.23 10.81 -0.40
CA MET A 25 33.45 10.21 0.91
C MET A 25 34.19 11.16 1.87
N ALA A 26 35.11 11.97 1.36
CA ALA A 26 35.82 12.97 2.17
C ALA A 26 34.88 14.11 2.65
N HIS A 27 33.86 14.44 1.86
CA HIS A 27 32.85 15.43 2.26
C HIS A 27 31.84 14.85 3.24
N ASP A 28 31.18 13.74 2.87
CA ASP A 28 30.22 13.03 3.72
C ASP A 28 30.05 11.58 3.25
N ALA A 29 30.82 10.67 3.84
CA ALA A 29 30.75 9.25 3.50
C ALA A 29 29.36 8.64 3.76
N LEU A 30 28.67 9.05 4.82
CA LEU A 30 27.40 8.45 5.23
C LEU A 30 26.28 8.87 4.29
N ALA A 31 26.24 10.15 3.92
CA ALA A 31 25.30 10.65 2.92
C ALA A 31 25.63 10.13 1.50
N ALA A 32 26.91 10.00 1.14
CA ALA A 32 27.31 9.44 -0.15
C ALA A 32 26.84 7.98 -0.30
N HIS A 33 27.13 7.14 0.70
CA HIS A 33 26.65 5.75 0.72
C HIS A 33 25.11 5.68 0.80
N ALA A 34 24.46 6.45 1.68
CA ALA A 34 23.00 6.43 1.81
C ALA A 34 22.29 6.86 0.50
N ARG A 35 22.81 7.86 -0.21
CA ARG A 35 22.26 8.32 -1.48
C ARG A 35 22.54 7.33 -2.61
N ASP A 36 23.77 6.88 -2.77
CA ASP A 36 24.19 6.14 -3.97
C ASP A 36 23.96 4.63 -3.88
N GLU A 37 23.95 4.05 -2.68
CA GLU A 37 23.67 2.63 -2.44
C GLU A 37 22.22 2.39 -2.04
N LEU A 38 21.70 3.18 -1.09
CA LEU A 38 20.36 2.98 -0.53
C LEU A 38 19.28 3.81 -1.22
N GLY A 39 19.67 4.72 -2.13
CA GLY A 39 18.72 5.63 -2.80
C GLY A 39 18.06 6.64 -1.85
N LEU A 40 18.58 6.79 -0.63
CA LEU A 40 18.03 7.68 0.39
C LEU A 40 18.44 9.12 0.07
N THR A 41 17.63 9.78 -0.75
CA THR A 41 17.70 11.23 -0.98
C THR A 41 16.76 11.95 -0.02
N GLU A 42 16.94 13.26 0.22
CA GLU A 42 16.01 14.05 1.04
C GLU A 42 14.54 13.95 0.56
N ILE A 43 14.35 13.72 -0.75
CA ILE A 43 13.05 13.50 -1.40
C ILE A 43 12.38 12.18 -0.94
N HIS A 44 13.17 11.20 -0.50
CA HIS A 44 12.72 9.91 0.02
C HIS A 44 12.76 9.82 1.55
N THR A 45 12.85 10.95 2.26
CA THR A 45 12.70 10.94 3.71
C THR A 45 11.34 10.35 4.09
N ALA A 46 11.36 9.24 4.84
CA ALA A 46 10.14 8.62 5.30
C ALA A 46 9.38 9.61 6.20
N ARG A 47 8.10 9.86 5.90
CA ARG A 47 7.20 10.68 6.72
C ARG A 47 6.26 9.75 7.50
N PRO A 48 6.72 9.06 8.55
CA PRO A 48 5.99 7.97 9.19
C PRO A 48 4.66 8.41 9.80
N ILE A 49 4.64 9.55 10.49
CA ILE A 49 3.41 10.09 11.10
C ILE A 49 2.38 10.45 10.02
N GLN A 50 2.83 11.04 8.91
CA GLN A 50 1.94 11.36 7.80
C GLN A 50 1.36 10.09 7.17
N ALA A 51 2.20 9.06 6.94
CA ALA A 51 1.75 7.79 6.40
C ALA A 51 0.76 7.09 7.35
N ALA A 52 1.02 7.10 8.65
CA ALA A 52 0.13 6.54 9.67
C ALA A 52 -1.23 7.25 9.71
N LEU A 53 -1.24 8.59 9.77
CA LEU A 53 -2.49 9.37 9.77
C LEU A 53 -3.28 9.21 8.47
N ALA A 54 -2.59 9.21 7.32
CA ALA A 54 -3.22 8.96 6.03
C ALA A 54 -3.83 7.54 5.96
N SER A 55 -3.16 6.54 6.52
CA SER A 55 -3.66 5.17 6.57
C SER A 55 -4.88 5.05 7.49
N ALA A 56 -4.83 5.65 8.68
CA ALA A 56 -5.95 5.66 9.62
C ALA A 56 -7.18 6.36 9.02
N ALA A 57 -6.98 7.51 8.37
CA ALA A 57 -8.06 8.25 7.73
C ALA A 57 -8.69 7.47 6.57
N THR A 58 -7.87 6.89 5.68
CA THR A 58 -8.37 6.11 4.54
C THR A 58 -9.08 4.82 4.99
N PHE A 59 -8.58 4.16 6.04
CA PHE A 59 -9.25 3.02 6.66
C PHE A 59 -10.62 3.40 7.23
N ALA A 60 -10.70 4.48 8.02
CA ALA A 60 -11.96 4.96 8.59
C ALA A 60 -12.99 5.32 7.52
N VAL A 61 -12.56 6.03 6.46
CA VAL A 61 -13.41 6.37 5.32
C VAL A 61 -13.86 5.10 4.57
N GLY A 62 -12.95 4.14 4.37
CA GLY A 62 -13.28 2.85 3.75
C GLY A 62 -14.28 2.01 4.54
N ALA A 63 -14.26 2.10 5.87
CA ALA A 63 -15.22 1.42 6.74
C ALA A 63 -16.57 2.14 6.85
N ALA A 64 -16.66 3.42 6.47
CA ALA A 64 -17.85 4.24 6.70
C ALA A 64 -19.09 3.69 5.98
N LEU A 65 -18.98 3.27 4.71
CA LEU A 65 -20.15 2.81 3.96
C LEU A 65 -20.76 1.51 4.54
N PRO A 66 -19.99 0.43 4.79
CA PRO A 66 -20.54 -0.77 5.44
C PRO A 66 -21.18 -0.47 6.80
N LEU A 67 -20.60 0.43 7.59
CA LEU A 67 -21.16 0.86 8.89
C LEU A 67 -22.48 1.61 8.72
N VAL A 68 -22.56 2.54 7.78
CA VAL A 68 -23.81 3.25 7.49
C VAL A 68 -24.89 2.26 7.03
N LEU A 69 -24.55 1.31 6.16
CA LEU A 69 -25.48 0.26 5.73
C LEU A 69 -25.97 -0.56 6.92
N ALA A 70 -25.08 -0.95 7.84
CA ALA A 70 -25.47 -1.69 9.04
C ALA A 70 -26.44 -0.88 9.93
N LEU A 71 -26.24 0.44 10.06
CA LEU A 71 -27.09 1.31 10.88
C LEU A 71 -28.50 1.50 10.32
N VAL A 72 -28.64 1.55 8.99
CA VAL A 72 -29.93 1.84 8.33
C VAL A 72 -30.68 0.59 7.85
N SER A 73 -30.02 -0.58 7.86
CA SER A 73 -30.62 -1.82 7.36
C SER A 73 -31.67 -2.39 8.32
N PRO A 74 -32.83 -2.83 7.82
CA PRO A 74 -33.73 -3.69 8.59
C PRO A 74 -33.02 -4.98 9.00
N LEU A 75 -33.29 -5.49 10.21
CA LEU A 75 -32.68 -6.72 10.75
C LEU A 75 -32.78 -7.91 9.77
N ALA A 76 -33.91 -8.08 9.09
CA ALA A 76 -34.12 -9.16 8.13
C ALA A 76 -33.22 -9.08 6.88
N ALA A 77 -32.71 -7.89 6.55
CA ALA A 77 -31.90 -7.63 5.37
C ALA A 77 -30.47 -7.17 5.69
N LEU A 78 -30.08 -7.12 6.98
CA LEU A 78 -28.80 -6.58 7.44
C LEU A 78 -27.62 -7.27 6.76
N ILE A 79 -27.55 -8.61 6.87
CA ILE A 79 -26.46 -9.40 6.31
C ILE A 79 -26.35 -9.20 4.78
N PRO A 80 -27.40 -9.45 3.97
CA PRO A 80 -27.27 -9.31 2.52
C PRO A 80 -26.99 -7.87 2.08
N LEU A 81 -27.59 -6.86 2.73
CA LEU A 81 -27.38 -5.46 2.32
C LEU A 81 -25.96 -4.98 2.62
N VAL A 82 -25.44 -5.30 3.81
CA VAL A 82 -24.06 -4.96 4.19
C VAL A 82 -23.07 -5.73 3.30
N ALA A 83 -23.27 -7.01 3.05
CA ALA A 83 -22.38 -7.81 2.22
C ALA A 83 -22.32 -7.30 0.78
N VAL A 84 -23.48 -7.16 0.11
CA VAL A 84 -23.55 -6.70 -1.29
C VAL A 84 -23.05 -5.27 -1.40
N GLY A 85 -23.46 -4.37 -0.50
CA GLY A 85 -23.03 -2.98 -0.52
C GLY A 85 -21.52 -2.83 -0.30
N SER A 86 -20.94 -3.62 0.61
CA SER A 86 -19.49 -3.64 0.83
C SER A 86 -18.72 -4.16 -0.39
N LEU A 87 -19.21 -5.21 -1.05
CA LEU A 87 -18.56 -5.76 -2.25
C LEU A 87 -18.60 -4.79 -3.42
N LEU A 88 -19.73 -4.11 -3.64
CA LEU A 88 -19.84 -3.06 -4.66
C LEU A 88 -18.88 -1.90 -4.37
N PHE A 89 -18.75 -1.52 -3.11
CA PHE A 89 -17.82 -0.47 -2.71
C PHE A 89 -16.36 -0.88 -2.85
N LEU A 90 -16.01 -2.11 -2.48
CA LEU A 90 -14.69 -2.69 -2.69
C LEU A 90 -14.34 -2.78 -4.17
N ALA A 91 -15.29 -3.11 -5.04
CA ALA A 91 -15.08 -3.08 -6.49
C ALA A 91 -14.73 -1.66 -6.97
N LEU A 92 -15.49 -0.66 -6.52
CA LEU A 92 -15.24 0.76 -6.80
C LEU A 92 -13.86 1.22 -6.32
N LEU A 93 -13.49 0.87 -5.08
CA LEU A 93 -12.18 1.17 -4.51
C LEU A 93 -11.06 0.43 -5.27
N GLY A 94 -11.29 -0.80 -5.71
CA GLY A 94 -10.35 -1.56 -6.52
C GLY A 94 -10.10 -0.93 -7.90
N VAL A 95 -11.16 -0.43 -8.55
CA VAL A 95 -11.04 0.37 -9.78
C VAL A 95 -10.24 1.64 -9.53
N LEU A 96 -10.55 2.38 -8.46
CA LEU A 96 -9.87 3.64 -8.14
C LEU A 96 -8.38 3.40 -7.82
N ALA A 97 -8.07 2.37 -7.03
CA ALA A 97 -6.70 2.00 -6.70
C ALA A 97 -5.90 1.59 -7.95
N ALA A 98 -6.51 0.82 -8.86
CA ALA A 98 -5.86 0.47 -10.13
C ALA A 98 -5.63 1.70 -11.02
N ARG A 99 -6.59 2.63 -11.08
CA ARG A 99 -6.44 3.87 -11.82
C ARG A 99 -5.29 4.74 -11.30
N VAL A 100 -5.20 4.91 -9.98
CA VAL A 100 -4.12 5.69 -9.34
C VAL A 100 -2.76 4.98 -9.47
N GLY A 101 -2.76 3.64 -9.40
CA GLY A 101 -1.54 2.82 -9.52
C GLY A 101 -1.09 2.53 -10.95
N GLY A 102 -1.76 3.05 -11.99
CA GLY A 102 -1.41 2.80 -13.39
C GLY A 102 -1.62 1.34 -13.85
N ALA A 103 -2.45 0.57 -13.15
CA ALA A 103 -2.72 -0.84 -13.43
C ALA A 103 -4.07 -1.03 -14.17
N ASN A 104 -4.33 -2.26 -14.64
CA ASN A 104 -5.61 -2.60 -15.26
C ASN A 104 -6.78 -2.50 -14.26
N LEU A 105 -7.81 -1.72 -14.63
CA LEU A 105 -8.99 -1.42 -13.82
C LEU A 105 -9.77 -2.68 -13.43
N VAL A 106 -9.98 -3.60 -14.37
CA VAL A 106 -10.76 -4.84 -14.18
C VAL A 106 -10.01 -5.77 -13.24
N THR A 107 -8.70 -5.95 -13.46
CA THR A 107 -7.86 -6.78 -12.58
C THR A 107 -7.85 -6.24 -11.15
N GLY A 108 -7.76 -4.91 -10.98
CA GLY A 108 -7.83 -4.26 -9.68
C GLY A 108 -9.16 -4.51 -8.97
N ALA A 109 -10.28 -4.29 -9.67
CA ALA A 109 -11.62 -4.53 -9.14
C ALA A 109 -11.83 -5.99 -8.72
N ILE A 110 -11.49 -6.94 -9.59
CA ILE A 110 -11.63 -8.38 -9.32
C ILE A 110 -10.80 -8.78 -8.11
N ARG A 111 -9.52 -8.39 -8.06
CA ARG A 111 -8.62 -8.75 -6.96
C ARG A 111 -9.15 -8.27 -5.61
N VAL A 112 -9.54 -7.00 -5.52
CA VAL A 112 -10.02 -6.42 -4.25
C VAL A 112 -11.34 -7.04 -3.83
N THR A 113 -12.29 -7.20 -4.77
CA THR A 113 -13.61 -7.77 -4.48
C THR A 113 -13.52 -9.26 -4.11
N PHE A 114 -12.67 -10.03 -4.80
CA PHE A 114 -12.47 -11.46 -4.52
C PHE A 114 -11.92 -11.69 -3.12
N TRP A 115 -10.84 -11.00 -2.73
CA TRP A 115 -10.26 -11.15 -1.40
C TRP A 115 -11.20 -10.62 -0.31
N GLY A 116 -11.97 -9.56 -0.59
CA GLY A 116 -13.02 -9.08 0.30
C GLY A 116 -14.13 -10.12 0.52
N ALA A 117 -14.65 -10.71 -0.55
CA ALA A 117 -15.67 -11.75 -0.49
C ALA A 117 -15.18 -12.99 0.26
N LEU A 118 -13.93 -13.40 0.02
CA LEU A 118 -13.33 -14.54 0.73
C LEU A 118 -13.21 -14.27 2.22
N ALA A 119 -12.76 -13.08 2.62
CA ALA A 119 -12.69 -12.69 4.03
C ALA A 119 -14.08 -12.68 4.70
N MET A 120 -15.09 -12.13 4.01
CA MET A 120 -16.48 -12.16 4.48
C MET A 120 -16.99 -13.59 4.65
N ALA A 121 -16.75 -14.47 3.67
CA ALA A 121 -17.13 -15.88 3.76
C ALA A 121 -16.44 -16.60 4.91
N ALA A 122 -15.14 -16.34 5.14
CA ALA A 122 -14.39 -16.92 6.25
C ALA A 122 -14.96 -16.47 7.61
N THR A 123 -15.23 -15.17 7.77
CA THR A 123 -15.80 -14.64 9.03
C THR A 123 -17.21 -15.16 9.30
N ALA A 124 -18.07 -15.23 8.28
CA ALA A 124 -19.40 -15.83 8.38
C ALA A 124 -19.32 -17.33 8.72
N GLY A 125 -18.38 -18.06 8.10
CA GLY A 125 -18.14 -19.47 8.39
C GLY A 125 -17.70 -19.71 9.83
N VAL A 126 -16.80 -18.88 10.37
CA VAL A 126 -16.42 -18.93 11.79
C VAL A 126 -17.63 -18.66 12.68
N GLY A 127 -18.43 -17.63 12.40
CA GLY A 127 -19.66 -17.33 13.15
C GLY A 127 -20.62 -18.53 13.18
N ALA A 128 -20.85 -19.17 12.03
CA ALA A 128 -21.69 -20.35 11.91
C ALA A 128 -21.15 -21.56 12.70
N LEU A 129 -19.84 -21.79 12.70
CA LEU A 129 -19.21 -22.93 13.40
C LEU A 129 -19.31 -22.82 14.92
N PHE A 130 -19.19 -21.61 15.48
CA PHE A 130 -19.17 -21.40 16.93
C PHE A 130 -20.54 -21.05 17.51
N GLY A 131 -21.61 -21.05 16.70
CA GLY A 131 -22.95 -20.68 17.15
C GLY A 131 -23.03 -19.25 17.67
N ALA A 132 -22.02 -18.42 17.36
CA ALA A 132 -22.08 -16.99 17.61
C ALA A 132 -23.13 -16.44 16.65
N ALA A 133 -24.28 -16.06 17.19
CA ALA A 133 -25.33 -15.41 16.41
C ALA A 133 -24.70 -14.21 15.68
N VAL A 134 -24.62 -14.32 14.35
CA VAL A 134 -24.32 -13.21 13.43
C VAL A 134 -25.64 -12.57 13.03
#